data_AF-A0A8H9M250-F1
#
_entry.id   AF-A0A8H9M250-F1
#
_cell.length_a   1.000
_cell.length_b   1.000
_cell.length_c   1.000
_cell.angle_alpha   90.00
_cell.angle_beta   90.00
_cell.angle_gamma   90.00
#
_symmetry.space_group_name_H-M   'P 1'
#
loop_
_entity.id
_entity.type
_entity.pdbx_description
1 polymer ?
#
loop_
_entity_poly.entity_id
_entity_poly.type
_entity_poly.pdbx_seq_one_letter_code
_entity_poly.pdbx_strand_id
1 'polypeptide(L)'
;MLDESAVLACMAYVDLNPIRAKIAKTPETAKHTSIKKRIHAAKHHQAQPSTLMPFVGSSRENMPHGIAYSLKDYCELIDTTGRCIRDDKPGYIDNTQSPILQRLGLDSAQWLALTTEFEKHFCYAAGAEQMMNAFKRHTHHQRIRGMGKAKKLLKRA
;
A
#
# COMPACT_ATOMS: atom_id res chain seq x y z
N MET A 1 -2.09 -23.94 -11.58
CA MET A 1 -2.33 -23.56 -10.17
C MET A 1 -3.78 -23.81 -9.88
N LEU A 2 -4.12 -24.40 -8.73
CA LEU A 2 -5.46 -24.96 -8.47
C LEU A 2 -6.31 -24.12 -7.50
N ASP A 3 -5.69 -23.21 -6.75
CA ASP A 3 -6.37 -22.33 -5.79
C ASP A 3 -5.65 -20.98 -5.63
N GLU A 4 -6.33 -20.01 -5.03
CA GLU A 4 -5.84 -18.63 -4.86
C GLU A 4 -4.63 -18.52 -3.92
N SER A 5 -4.56 -19.37 -2.91
CA SER A 5 -3.46 -19.38 -1.94
C SER A 5 -2.18 -19.88 -2.59
N ALA A 6 -2.28 -20.90 -3.44
CA ALA A 6 -1.19 -21.34 -4.28
C ALA A 6 -0.72 -20.18 -5.16
N VAL A 7 -1.63 -19.47 -5.86
CA VAL A 7 -1.29 -18.34 -6.74
C VAL A 7 -0.48 -17.29 -5.99
N LEU A 8 -0.94 -16.88 -4.81
CA LEU A 8 -0.21 -15.96 -3.95
C LEU A 8 1.17 -16.49 -3.56
N ALA A 9 1.28 -17.76 -3.17
CA ALA A 9 2.55 -18.36 -2.80
C ALA A 9 3.56 -18.37 -3.96
N CYS A 10 3.13 -18.70 -5.18
CA CYS A 10 4.02 -18.64 -6.35
C CYS A 10 4.41 -17.20 -6.72
N MET A 11 3.46 -16.26 -6.64
CA MET A 11 3.78 -14.85 -6.86
C MET A 11 4.83 -14.37 -5.85
N ALA A 12 4.64 -14.69 -4.56
CA ALA A 12 5.55 -14.31 -3.50
C ALA A 12 6.93 -14.95 -3.67
N TYR A 13 6.97 -16.24 -4.04
CA TYR A 13 8.22 -16.93 -4.35
C TYR A 13 9.02 -16.19 -5.42
N VAL A 14 8.38 -15.83 -6.54
CA VAL A 14 9.05 -15.12 -7.65
C VAL A 14 9.46 -13.71 -7.24
N ASP A 15 8.59 -12.97 -6.56
CA ASP A 15 8.85 -11.59 -6.15
C ASP A 15 9.96 -11.49 -5.09
N LEU A 16 10.16 -12.53 -4.26
CA LEU A 16 11.23 -12.61 -3.27
C LEU A 16 12.53 -13.22 -3.81
N ASN A 17 12.54 -13.83 -5.00
CA ASN A 17 13.76 -14.44 -5.57
C ASN A 17 14.95 -13.46 -5.66
N PRO A 18 14.79 -12.20 -6.10
CA PRO A 18 15.89 -11.25 -6.11
C PRO A 18 16.47 -10.95 -4.74
N ILE A 19 15.63 -10.95 -3.70
CA ILE A 19 16.08 -10.75 -2.32
C ILE A 19 16.85 -11.99 -1.87
N ARG A 20 16.27 -13.19 -2.07
CA ARG A 20 16.92 -14.47 -1.75
C ARG A 20 18.29 -14.64 -2.42
N ALA A 21 18.42 -14.17 -3.66
CA ALA A 21 19.66 -14.22 -4.43
C ALA A 21 20.67 -13.10 -4.10
N LYS A 22 20.39 -12.24 -3.09
CA LYS A 22 21.20 -11.07 -2.71
C LYS A 22 21.38 -10.02 -3.82
N ILE A 23 20.55 -10.03 -4.85
CA ILE A 23 20.62 -9.03 -5.93
C ILE A 23 19.74 -7.80 -5.64
N ALA A 24 18.89 -7.87 -4.62
CA ALA A 24 18.10 -6.76 -4.09
C ALA A 24 17.98 -6.85 -2.56
N LYS A 25 17.84 -5.71 -1.88
CA LYS A 25 17.63 -5.67 -0.42
C LYS A 25 16.16 -5.59 -0.03
N THR A 26 15.32 -5.12 -0.95
CA THR A 26 13.90 -4.85 -0.69
C THR A 26 13.06 -5.11 -1.95
N PRO A 27 11.75 -5.36 -1.83
CA PRO A 27 10.88 -5.59 -2.99
C PRO A 27 10.89 -4.44 -4.01
N GLU A 28 11.06 -3.20 -3.55
CA GLU A 28 11.07 -1.99 -4.37
C GLU A 28 12.34 -1.84 -5.21
N THR A 29 13.44 -2.46 -4.77
CA THR A 29 14.74 -2.38 -5.46
C THR A 29 14.94 -3.54 -6.45
N ALA A 30 14.11 -4.58 -6.41
CA ALA A 30 14.19 -5.77 -7.27
C ALA A 30 13.77 -5.48 -8.73
N LYS A 31 14.74 -5.25 -9.63
CA LYS A 31 14.53 -4.62 -10.96
C LYS A 31 13.53 -5.30 -11.92
N HIS A 32 13.16 -6.57 -11.72
CA HIS A 32 12.32 -7.33 -12.66
C HIS A 32 11.23 -8.17 -11.97
N THR A 33 10.62 -7.66 -10.90
CA THR A 33 9.54 -8.37 -10.19
C THR A 33 8.17 -7.74 -10.46
N SER A 34 7.12 -8.54 -10.27
CA SER A 34 5.74 -8.06 -10.40
C SER A 34 5.44 -7.05 -9.29
N ILE A 35 5.91 -7.31 -8.07
CA ILE A 35 5.72 -6.43 -6.92
C ILE A 35 6.36 -5.06 -7.12
N LYS A 36 7.56 -4.97 -7.73
CA LYS A 36 8.19 -3.68 -8.00
C LYS A 36 7.32 -2.82 -8.93
N LYS A 37 6.79 -3.41 -10.01
CA LYS A 37 5.92 -2.69 -10.95
C LYS A 37 4.66 -2.18 -10.27
N ARG A 38 4.03 -3.01 -9.43
CA ARG A 38 2.82 -2.64 -8.69
C ARG A 38 3.10 -1.57 -7.65
N ILE A 39 4.19 -1.68 -6.89
CA ILE A 39 4.62 -0.66 -5.93
C ILE A 39 4.92 0.66 -6.63
N HIS A 40 5.61 0.62 -7.77
CA HIS A 40 5.90 1.83 -8.55
C HIS A 40 4.59 2.52 -8.97
N ALA A 41 3.66 1.78 -9.56
CA ALA A 41 2.36 2.32 -9.93
C ALA A 41 1.62 2.92 -8.71
N ALA A 42 1.60 2.20 -7.58
CA ALA A 42 0.96 2.66 -6.35
C ALA A 42 1.61 3.96 -5.79
N LYS A 43 2.94 4.04 -5.76
CA LYS A 43 3.68 5.23 -5.31
C LYS A 43 3.45 6.44 -6.21
N HIS A 44 3.16 6.22 -7.49
CA HIS A 44 2.91 7.29 -8.45
C HIS A 44 1.41 7.53 -8.71
N HIS A 45 0.51 6.91 -7.92
CA HIS A 45 -0.95 7.03 -8.07
C HIS A 45 -1.46 6.65 -9.44
N GLN A 46 -0.77 5.70 -10.06
CA GLN A 46 -1.14 5.16 -11.36
C GLN A 46 -2.06 3.96 -11.18
N ALA A 47 -2.86 3.69 -12.21
CA ALA A 47 -3.59 2.44 -12.30
C ALA A 47 -2.62 1.25 -12.21
N GLN A 48 -3.12 0.11 -11.72
CA GLN A 48 -2.30 -1.10 -11.68
C GLN A 48 -1.77 -1.44 -13.08
N PRO A 49 -0.55 -2.00 -13.20
CA PRO A 49 0.03 -2.31 -14.50
C PRO A 49 -0.87 -3.21 -15.34
N SER A 50 -1.26 -2.76 -16.53
CA SER A 50 -2.17 -3.50 -17.44
C SER A 50 -1.62 -4.84 -17.92
N THR A 51 -0.29 -5.01 -17.85
CA THR A 51 0.40 -6.27 -18.18
C THR A 51 0.33 -7.32 -17.06
N LEU A 52 -0.25 -6.98 -15.91
CA LEU A 52 -0.40 -7.88 -14.77
C LEU A 52 -1.88 -8.00 -14.41
N MET A 53 -2.29 -9.20 -13.97
CA MET A 53 -3.64 -9.39 -13.43
C MET A 53 -3.86 -8.44 -12.22
N PRO A 54 -4.92 -7.63 -12.20
CA PRO A 54 -5.10 -6.62 -11.16
C PRO A 54 -5.49 -7.28 -9.82
N PHE A 55 -5.04 -6.70 -8.72
CA PHE A 55 -5.62 -6.94 -7.40
C PHE A 55 -6.96 -6.24 -7.30
N VAL A 56 -8.03 -6.96 -6.99
CA VAL A 56 -9.41 -6.44 -7.01
C VAL A 56 -10.01 -6.27 -5.61
N GLY A 57 -9.25 -6.60 -4.57
CA GLY A 57 -9.66 -6.45 -3.17
C GLY A 57 -10.51 -7.63 -2.69
N SER A 58 -11.22 -7.40 -1.58
CA SER A 58 -12.04 -8.43 -0.93
C SER A 58 -13.22 -8.86 -1.79
N SER A 59 -13.60 -10.13 -1.65
CA SER A 59 -14.76 -10.73 -2.32
C SER A 59 -16.04 -9.94 -2.07
N ARG A 60 -16.80 -9.67 -3.14
CA ARG A 60 -18.08 -8.96 -3.13
C ARG A 60 -18.96 -9.46 -4.27
N GLU A 61 -20.28 -9.25 -4.17
CA GLU A 61 -21.20 -9.49 -5.28
C GLU A 61 -20.75 -8.66 -6.49
N ASN A 62 -20.69 -9.30 -7.67
CA ASN A 62 -20.11 -8.76 -8.92
C ASN A 62 -18.61 -8.46 -8.84
N MET A 63 -17.82 -9.50 -8.52
CA MET A 63 -16.37 -9.40 -8.43
C MET A 63 -15.74 -9.21 -9.83
N PRO A 64 -14.99 -8.13 -10.08
CA PRO A 64 -14.30 -7.96 -11.35
C PRO A 64 -13.19 -9.00 -11.51
N HIS A 65 -12.90 -9.39 -12.74
CA HIS A 65 -11.87 -10.39 -13.01
C HIS A 65 -10.49 -9.94 -12.50
N GLY A 66 -9.90 -10.68 -11.55
CA GLY A 66 -8.61 -10.35 -10.95
C GLY A 66 -8.28 -11.20 -9.72
N ILE A 67 -7.21 -10.80 -9.02
CA ILE A 67 -6.72 -11.44 -7.80
C ILE A 67 -7.53 -10.93 -6.61
N ALA A 68 -8.26 -11.81 -5.91
CA ALA A 68 -9.20 -11.51 -4.82
C ALA A 68 -8.53 -11.09 -3.49
N TYR A 69 -7.50 -10.26 -3.57
CA TYR A 69 -6.78 -9.70 -2.43
C TYR A 69 -6.53 -8.22 -2.69
N SER A 70 -6.25 -7.46 -1.64
CA SER A 70 -5.75 -6.10 -1.82
C SER A 70 -4.25 -6.13 -2.11
N LEU A 71 -3.78 -5.19 -2.95
CA LEU A 71 -2.33 -5.02 -3.16
C LEU A 71 -1.61 -4.69 -1.85
N LYS A 72 -2.28 -4.01 -0.91
CA LYS A 72 -1.73 -3.66 0.40
C LYS A 72 -1.43 -4.92 1.21
N ASP A 73 -2.39 -5.83 1.32
CA ASP A 73 -2.23 -7.07 2.08
C ASP A 73 -1.15 -7.96 1.44
N TYR A 74 -1.08 -7.98 0.10
CA TYR A 74 0.00 -8.67 -0.59
C TYR A 74 1.38 -8.06 -0.29
N CYS A 75 1.51 -6.73 -0.26
CA CYS A 75 2.76 -6.07 0.12
C CYS A 75 3.17 -6.44 1.56
N GLU A 76 2.24 -6.42 2.51
CA GLU A 76 2.49 -6.84 3.90
C GLU A 76 2.93 -8.30 3.97
N LEU A 77 2.22 -9.20 3.28
CA LEU A 77 2.58 -10.61 3.19
C LEU A 77 4.02 -10.80 2.70
N ILE A 78 4.43 -10.04 1.67
CA ILE A 78 5.78 -10.12 1.11
C ILE A 78 6.83 -9.59 2.08
N ASP A 79 6.56 -8.48 2.79
CA ASP A 79 7.50 -7.93 3.77
C ASP A 79 7.68 -8.89 4.94
N THR A 80 6.58 -9.41 5.50
CA THR A 80 6.62 -10.41 6.58
C THR A 80 7.32 -11.67 6.11
N THR A 81 6.96 -12.23 4.95
CA THR A 81 7.60 -13.44 4.42
C THR A 81 9.09 -13.21 4.16
N GLY A 82 9.46 -12.07 3.55
CA GLY A 82 10.85 -11.73 3.25
C GLY A 82 11.73 -11.55 4.49
N ARG A 83 11.14 -11.11 5.62
CA ARG A 83 11.82 -11.05 6.94
C ARG A 83 11.90 -12.41 7.62
N CYS A 84 10.88 -13.25 7.43
CA CYS A 84 10.83 -14.61 7.97
C CYS A 84 11.67 -15.62 7.18
N ILE A 85 12.12 -15.28 5.96
CA ILE A 85 13.18 -16.02 5.26
C ILE A 85 14.43 -15.89 6.12
N ARG A 86 14.55 -16.86 7.02
CA ARG A 86 15.51 -17.06 8.09
C ARG A 86 16.92 -16.53 7.76
N ASP A 87 17.57 -15.92 8.75
CA ASP A 87 18.94 -15.34 8.65
C ASP A 87 20.00 -16.31 8.10
N ASP A 88 19.72 -17.61 8.06
CA ASP A 88 20.59 -18.66 7.52
C ASP A 88 20.52 -18.80 5.99
N LYS A 89 19.54 -18.16 5.34
CA LYS A 89 19.48 -18.06 3.89
C LYS A 89 20.32 -16.88 3.42
N PRO A 90 20.95 -17.00 2.24
CA PRO A 90 21.84 -15.96 1.75
C PRO A 90 21.17 -14.59 1.74
N GLY A 91 19.93 -14.45 1.30
CA GLY A 91 19.25 -13.16 1.28
C GLY A 91 17.89 -13.15 1.96
N TYR A 92 17.64 -12.07 2.69
CA TYR A 92 16.42 -11.79 3.45
C TYR A 92 16.20 -10.28 3.56
N ILE A 93 15.03 -9.86 4.04
CA ILE A 93 14.74 -8.45 4.36
C ILE A 93 15.17 -8.19 5.80
N ASP A 94 16.11 -7.26 5.97
CA ASP A 94 16.65 -6.90 7.29
C ASP A 94 15.57 -6.29 8.21
N ASN A 95 15.53 -6.74 9.48
CA ASN A 95 14.55 -6.27 10.46
C ASN A 95 14.68 -4.78 10.83
N THR A 96 15.83 -4.17 10.56
CA THR A 96 16.04 -2.72 10.72
C THR A 96 15.33 -1.88 9.64
N GLN A 97 14.91 -2.48 8.53
CA GLN A 97 14.11 -1.79 7.51
C GLN A 97 12.73 -1.46 8.08
N SER A 98 12.26 -0.23 7.83
CA SER A 98 10.87 0.14 8.15
C SER A 98 9.87 -0.83 7.50
N PRO A 99 8.71 -1.09 8.14
CA PRO A 99 7.63 -1.85 7.53
C PRO A 99 7.30 -1.34 6.12
N ILE A 100 7.00 -2.25 5.20
CA ILE A 100 6.83 -1.90 3.77
C ILE A 100 5.85 -0.75 3.57
N LEU A 101 4.74 -0.70 4.31
CA LEU A 101 3.76 0.38 4.18
C LEU A 101 4.34 1.76 4.46
N GLN A 102 5.22 1.90 5.46
CA GLN A 102 5.94 3.14 5.72
C GLN A 102 6.87 3.50 4.56
N ARG A 103 7.57 2.50 4.01
CA ARG A 103 8.44 2.67 2.82
C ARG A 103 7.65 2.99 1.55
N LEU A 104 6.35 2.68 1.53
CA LEU A 104 5.39 3.02 0.48
C LEU A 104 4.76 4.41 0.66
N GLY A 105 5.06 5.14 1.74
CA GLY A 105 4.53 6.49 1.98
C GLY A 105 3.32 6.52 2.92
N LEU A 106 2.90 5.39 3.50
CA LEU A 106 1.96 5.38 4.61
C LEU A 106 2.74 5.69 5.90
N ASP A 107 2.99 6.97 6.14
CA ASP A 107 3.67 7.47 7.33
C ASP A 107 2.87 7.06 8.59
N SER A 108 3.50 6.25 9.45
CA SER A 108 2.90 5.78 10.69
C SER A 108 2.60 6.90 11.69
N ALA A 109 3.37 7.99 11.69
CA ALA A 109 3.11 9.13 12.56
C ALA A 109 1.90 9.91 12.06
N GLN A 110 1.75 10.10 10.75
CA GLN A 110 0.53 10.67 10.17
C GLN A 110 -0.68 9.78 10.45
N TRP A 111 -0.56 8.46 10.24
CA TRP A 111 -1.63 7.51 10.49
C TRP A 111 -2.05 7.46 11.97
N LEU A 112 -1.09 7.42 12.89
CA LEU A 112 -1.36 7.44 14.33
C LEU A 112 -2.05 8.74 14.75
N ALA A 113 -1.58 9.89 14.25
CA ALA A 113 -2.22 11.18 14.51
C ALA A 113 -3.66 11.22 13.96
N LEU A 114 -3.90 10.67 12.76
CA LEU A 114 -5.24 10.59 12.19
C LEU A 114 -6.15 9.68 13.02
N THR A 115 -5.69 8.51 13.45
CA THR A 115 -6.53 7.52 14.15
C THR A 115 -6.78 7.84 15.63
N THR A 116 -5.89 8.58 16.28
CA THR A 116 -6.03 8.94 17.71
C THR A 116 -6.58 10.34 17.95
N GLU A 117 -6.52 11.23 16.94
CA GLU A 117 -6.98 12.61 17.04
C GLU A 117 -8.03 12.96 15.99
N PHE A 118 -8.70 11.97 15.40
CA PHE A 118 -9.61 12.15 14.27
C PHE A 118 -10.67 13.22 14.54
N GLU A 119 -11.43 13.06 15.63
CA GLU A 119 -12.51 13.97 16.02
C GLU A 119 -11.99 15.33 16.54
N LYS A 120 -10.71 15.42 16.94
CA LYS A 120 -10.09 16.70 17.29
C LYS A 120 -9.90 17.56 16.05
N HIS A 121 -9.55 16.92 14.93
CA HIS A 121 -9.18 17.60 13.69
C HIS A 121 -10.32 17.70 12.68
N PHE A 122 -11.22 16.71 12.61
CA PHE A 122 -12.32 16.64 11.65
C PHE A 122 -13.66 16.57 12.36
N CYS A 123 -14.69 17.19 11.78
CA CYS A 123 -16.02 17.26 12.38
C CYS A 123 -17.11 16.96 11.33
N TYR A 124 -17.16 17.75 10.25
CA TYR A 124 -18.16 17.57 9.19
C TYR A 124 -17.66 16.76 7.99
N ALA A 125 -16.37 16.87 7.68
CA ALA A 125 -15.75 16.17 6.57
C ALA A 125 -14.27 15.90 6.87
N ALA A 126 -13.77 14.78 6.36
CA ALA A 126 -12.35 14.41 6.40
C ALA A 126 -11.93 13.93 5.01
N GLY A 127 -10.75 14.33 4.57
CA GLY A 127 -10.22 13.96 3.26
C GLY A 127 -9.06 14.85 2.85
N ALA A 128 -8.45 14.55 1.70
CA ALA A 128 -7.43 15.42 1.13
C ALA A 128 -7.98 16.85 0.91
N GLU A 129 -7.13 17.87 0.99
CA GLU A 129 -7.53 19.29 0.90
C GLU A 129 -8.43 19.58 -0.32
N GLN A 130 -8.11 18.99 -1.48
CA GLN A 130 -8.91 19.14 -2.70
C GLN A 130 -10.33 18.57 -2.55
N MET A 131 -10.47 17.42 -1.91
CA MET A 131 -11.77 16.78 -1.67
C MET A 131 -12.58 17.54 -0.63
N MET A 132 -11.92 18.05 0.42
CA MET A 132 -12.58 18.92 1.40
C MET A 132 -13.05 20.23 0.78
N ASN A 133 -12.29 20.81 -0.16
CA ASN A 133 -12.70 21.99 -0.90
C ASN A 133 -13.87 21.71 -1.86
N ALA A 134 -13.90 20.54 -2.51
CA ALA A 134 -15.03 20.12 -3.33
C ALA A 134 -16.29 19.96 -2.48
N PHE A 135 -16.20 19.25 -1.35
CA PHE A 135 -17.30 19.09 -0.40
C PHE A 135 -17.80 20.45 0.12
N LYS A 136 -16.88 21.36 0.50
CA LYS A 136 -17.21 22.74 0.93
C LYS A 136 -18.11 23.47 -0.07
N ARG A 137 -17.76 23.40 -1.36
CA ARG A 137 -18.53 24.07 -2.43
C ARG A 137 -19.89 23.41 -2.60
N HIS A 138 -19.94 22.06 -2.59
CA HIS A 138 -21.15 21.30 -2.80
C HIS A 138 -22.18 21.47 -1.67
N THR A 139 -21.72 21.59 -0.42
CA THR A 139 -22.59 21.77 0.75
C THR A 139 -22.77 23.22 1.17
N HIS A 140 -22.34 24.19 0.34
CA HIS A 140 -22.43 25.63 0.58
C HIS A 140 -21.85 26.11 1.93
N HIS A 141 -20.88 25.39 2.48
CA HIS A 141 -20.25 25.78 3.75
C HIS A 141 -19.24 26.91 3.55
N GLN A 142 -19.28 27.94 4.39
CA GLN A 142 -18.32 29.05 4.35
C GLN A 142 -16.92 28.67 4.87
N ARG A 143 -16.84 27.71 5.80
CA ARG A 143 -15.58 27.17 6.35
C ARG A 143 -15.76 25.71 6.77
N ILE A 144 -14.71 24.92 6.62
CA ILE A 144 -14.65 23.54 7.12
C ILE A 144 -13.49 23.41 8.10
N ARG A 145 -13.79 22.94 9.31
CA ARG A 145 -12.80 22.62 10.33
C ARG A 145 -11.95 21.42 9.87
N GLY A 146 -10.64 21.49 10.11
CA GLY A 146 -9.71 20.41 9.74
C GLY A 146 -8.94 20.63 8.43
N MET A 147 -9.25 21.67 7.65
CA MET A 147 -8.60 21.91 6.35
C MET A 147 -7.07 22.05 6.44
N GLY A 148 -6.55 22.80 7.43
CA GLY A 148 -5.11 22.92 7.65
C GLY A 148 -4.44 21.62 8.11
N LYS A 149 -5.19 20.75 8.81
CA LYS A 149 -4.71 19.42 9.23
C LYS A 149 -4.75 18.44 8.07
N ALA A 150 -5.80 18.44 7.24
CA ALA A 150 -5.84 17.70 5.99
C ALA A 150 -4.64 18.04 5.08
N LYS A 151 -4.29 19.32 4.96
CA LYS A 151 -3.11 19.76 4.20
C LYS A 151 -1.78 19.24 4.76
N LYS A 152 -1.71 18.87 6.04
CA LYS A 152 -0.49 18.36 6.69
C LYS A 152 -0.46 16.84 6.80
N LEU A 153 -1.59 16.22 7.11
CA LEU A 153 -1.71 14.79 7.47
C LEU A 153 -2.29 13.94 6.35
N LEU A 154 -3.06 14.54 5.44
CA LEU A 154 -3.68 13.89 4.27
C LEU A 154 -3.14 14.53 2.98
N LYS A 155 -1.87 14.96 3.01
CA LYS A 155 -1.16 15.24 1.76
C LYS A 155 -1.27 13.99 0.92
N ARG A 156 -1.51 14.15 -0.38
CA ARG A 156 -1.31 13.06 -1.33
C ARG A 156 0.14 12.59 -1.18
N ALA A 157 0.36 11.58 -0.34
CA ALA A 157 1.38 10.57 -0.57
C ALA A 157 1.13 10.04 -1.96
#